data_AF-A0A0V8QIA0-F1
#
_entry.id   AF-A0A0V8QIA0-F1
#
_cell.length_a   1.000
_cell.length_b   1.000
_cell.length_c   1.000
_cell.angle_alpha   90.00
_cell.angle_beta   90.00
_cell.angle_gamma   90.00
#
_symmetry.space_group_name_H-M   'P 1'
#
loop_
_entity.id
_entity.type
_entity.pdbx_description
1 polymer ?
#
loop_
_entity_poly.entity_id
_entity_poly.type
_entity_poly.pdbx_seq_one_letter_code
_entity_poly.pdbx_strand_id
1 'polypeptide(L)' 'MRGQDTYKEVKTYTYPNAIVRVYIPDLTEEERERRMKNLMKQTEIFMKGVLADEMAAKKEKCKREDAEKLH' A
#
# COMPACT_ATOMS: atom_id res chain seq x y z
N MET A 1 -1.56 30.09 -6.60
CA MET A 1 -0.38 29.89 -7.46
C MET A 1 -0.26 28.40 -7.72
N ARG A 2 -0.28 27.95 -8.99
CA ARG A 2 0.02 26.55 -9.33
C ARG A 2 1.51 26.37 -9.09
N GLY A 3 1.87 25.60 -8.05
CA GLY A 3 3.27 25.31 -7.73
C GLY A 3 3.96 24.70 -8.94
N GLN A 4 5.12 25.24 -9.32
CA GLN A 4 6.00 24.59 -10.29
C GLN A 4 6.52 23.31 -9.66
N ASP A 5 6.07 22.16 -10.15
CA ASP A 5 6.62 20.88 -9.75
C ASP A 5 8.11 20.86 -10.14
N THR A 6 8.99 20.84 -9.15
CA THR A 6 10.42 20.64 -9.34
C THR A 6 10.70 19.13 -9.33
N TYR A 7 11.60 18.68 -10.20
CA TYR A 7 11.95 17.26 -10.31
C TYR A 7 13.39 17.07 -9.88
N LYS A 8 13.61 16.19 -8.90
CA LYS A 8 14.93 15.95 -8.31
C LYS A 8 15.78 15.03 -9.17
N GLU A 9 15.14 14.11 -9.87
CA GLU A 9 15.82 13.09 -10.67
C GLU A 9 14.96 12.70 -11.88
N VAL A 10 15.62 12.50 -13.02
CA VAL A 10 14.99 11.95 -14.22
C VAL A 10 15.68 10.63 -14.53
N LYS A 11 14.99 9.51 -14.28
CA LYS A 11 15.47 8.19 -14.67
C LYS A 11 15.11 7.95 -16.13
N THR A 12 16.11 7.71 -16.96
CA THR A 12 15.92 7.45 -18.38
C THR A 12 16.22 5.99 -18.67
N TYR A 13 15.27 5.30 -19.30
CA TYR A 13 15.39 3.91 -19.73
C TYR A 13 15.31 3.87 -21.25
N THR A 14 16.36 3.37 -21.88
CA THR A 14 16.44 3.23 -23.34
C THR A 14 16.12 1.79 -23.72
N TYR A 15 15.15 1.64 -24.62
CA TYR A 15 14.76 0.39 -25.25
C TYR A 15 14.99 0.49 -26.77
N PRO A 16 15.05 -0.63 -27.50
CA PRO A 16 15.39 -0.63 -28.94
C PRO A 16 14.52 0.30 -29.81
N ASN A 17 13.27 0.56 -29.39
CA ASN A 17 12.29 1.37 -30.12
C ASN A 17 11.71 2.53 -29.28
N ALA A 18 12.22 2.78 -28.08
CA ALA A 18 11.64 3.78 -27.19
C ALA A 18 12.64 4.32 -26.16
N ILE A 19 12.41 5.56 -25.72
CA ILE A 19 13.07 6.13 -24.56
C ILE A 19 11.99 6.51 -23.56
N VAL A 20 12.06 5.94 -22.36
CA VAL A 20 11.13 6.23 -21.26
C VAL A 20 11.83 7.10 -20.23
N ARG A 21 11.26 8.28 -19.94
CA ARG A 21 11.76 9.21 -18.92
C ARG A 21 10.79 9.24 -17.75
N VAL A 22 11.27 8.86 -16.57
CA VAL A 22 10.52 8.89 -15.32
C VAL A 22 11.01 10.05 -14.48
N TYR A 23 10.12 11.00 -14.23
CA TYR A 23 10.40 12.20 -13.44
C TYR A 23 10.00 11.97 -11.99
N ILE A 24 10.96 12.09 -11.08
CA ILE A 24 10.73 11.96 -9.65
C ILE A 24 10.54 13.38 -9.09
N PRO A 25 9.32 13.74 -8.62
CA PRO A 25 9.06 15.06 -8.08
C PRO A 25 9.79 15.27 -6.76
N ASP A 26 10.29 16.48 -6.54
CA ASP A 26 10.76 16.91 -5.23
C ASP A 26 9.54 17.27 -4.38
N LEU A 27 9.33 16.52 -3.30
CA LEU A 27 8.22 16.75 -2.40
C LEU A 27 8.68 17.69 -1.30
N THR A 28 7.92 18.77 -1.07
CA THR A 28 8.08 19.59 0.14
C THR A 28 7.89 18.73 1.38
N GLU A 29 8.45 19.16 2.51
CA GLU A 29 8.28 18.44 3.78
C GLU A 29 6.81 18.28 4.15
N GLU A 30 6.00 19.35 3.98
CA GLU A 30 4.55 19.31 4.21
C GLU A 30 3.85 18.25 3.35
N GLU A 31 4.18 18.17 2.07
CA GLU A 31 3.58 17.20 1.15
C GLU A 31 4.01 15.77 1.49
N ARG A 32 5.27 15.59 1.90
CA ARG A 32 5.81 14.31 2.35
C ARG A 32 5.07 13.83 3.60
N GLU A 33 4.89 14.68 4.59
CA GLU A 33 4.14 14.37 5.82
C GLU A 33 2.68 14.02 5.51
N ARG A 34 2.02 14.81 4.65
CA ARG A 34 0.64 14.54 4.20
C ARG A 34 0.53 13.15 3.57
N ARG A 35 1.45 12.80 2.67
CA ARG A 35 1.48 11.47 2.03
C ARG A 35 1.77 10.36 3.04
N MET A 36 2.70 10.57 3.97
CA MET A 36 3.02 9.59 5.01
C MET A 36 1.81 9.32 5.92
N LYS A 37 1.10 10.36 6.35
CA LYS A 37 -0.11 10.23 7.15
C LYS A 37 -1.20 9.44 6.41
N ASN A 38 -1.39 9.71 5.12
CA ASN A 38 -2.33 8.96 4.29
C ASN A 38 -1.91 7.49 4.17
N LEU A 39 -0.62 7.22 3.95
CA LEU A 39 -0.10 5.86 3.90
C LEU A 39 -0.37 5.10 5.20
N MET A 40 -0.04 5.69 6.36
CA MET A 40 -0.27 5.08 7.67
C MET A 40 -1.75 4.74 7.90
N LYS A 41 -2.66 5.65 7.53
CA LYS A 41 -4.11 5.41 7.62
C LYS A 41 -4.56 4.23 6.77
N GLN A 42 -4.05 4.12 5.54
CA GLN A 42 -4.40 2.99 4.67
C GLN A 42 -3.82 1.68 5.18
N THR A 43 -2.59 1.70 5.69
CA THR A 43 -1.96 0.53 6.32
C THR A 43 -2.77 0.05 7.51
N GLU A 44 -3.27 0.95 8.36
CA GLU A 44 -4.10 0.59 9.51
C GLU A 44 -5.40 -0.13 9.07
N ILE A 45 -6.08 0.40 8.04
CA ILE A 45 -7.28 -0.21 7.47
C ILE A 45 -6.97 -1.61 6.94
N PHE A 46 -5.88 -1.73 6.17
CA PHE A 46 -5.45 -3.00 5.61
C PHE A 46 -5.17 -4.04 6.70
N MET A 47 -4.39 -3.69 7.73
CA MET A 47 -4.05 -4.60 8.82
C MET A 47 -5.28 -5.04 9.61
N LYS A 48 -6.26 -4.15 9.82
CA LYS A 48 -7.54 -4.51 10.45
C LYS A 48 -8.31 -5.55 9.65
N GLY A 49 -8.31 -5.43 8.31
CA GLY A 49 -8.90 -6.42 7.42
C GLY A 49 -8.22 -7.78 7.54
N VAL A 50 -6.88 -7.81 7.43
CA VAL A 50 -6.10 -9.04 7.55
C VAL A 50 -6.37 -9.76 8.89
N LEU A 51 -6.35 -9.02 9.99
CA LEU A 51 -6.62 -9.61 11.32
C LEU A 51 -8.06 -10.14 11.45
N ALA A 52 -9.03 -9.45 10.85
CA ALA A 52 -10.42 -9.91 10.84
C ALA A 52 -10.58 -11.22 10.05
N ASP A 53 -9.92 -11.32 8.89
CA ASP A 53 -9.93 -12.53 8.05
C ASP A 53 -9.25 -13.71 8.76
N GLU A 54 -8.10 -13.47 9.42
CA GLU A 54 -7.43 -14.50 10.21
C GLU A 54 -8.30 -15.00 11.37
N MET A 55 -9.00 -14.10 12.06
CA MET A 55 -9.92 -14.44 13.14
C MET A 55 -11.13 -15.23 12.63
N ALA A 56 -11.69 -14.87 11.47
CA ALA A 56 -12.77 -15.60 10.84
C ALA A 56 -12.34 -17.03 10.46
N ALA A 57 -11.18 -17.18 9.83
CA ALA A 57 -10.63 -18.48 9.45
C ALA A 57 -10.37 -19.38 10.67
N LYS A 58 -9.86 -18.84 11.78
CA LYS A 58 -9.68 -19.60 13.04
C LYS A 58 -11.01 -20.07 13.63
N LYS A 59 -12.03 -19.20 13.64
CA LYS A 59 -13.36 -19.57 14.14
C LYS A 59 -13.99 -20.69 13.30
N GLU A 60 -13.84 -20.62 11.98
CA GLU A 60 -14.37 -21.64 11.08
C GLU A 60 -13.68 -22.99 11.29
N LYS A 61 -12.35 -23.00 11.46
CA LYS A 61 -11.62 -24.22 11.85
C LYS A 61 -12.10 -24.82 13.16
N CYS A 62 -12.24 -23.99 14.20
CA CYS A 62 -12.73 -24.44 15.52
C CYS A 62 -14.11 -25.09 15.41
N LYS A 63 -15.05 -24.48 14.67
CA LYS A 63 -16.39 -25.04 14.43
C LYS A 63 -16.35 -26.38 13.71
N ARG A 64 -15.44 -26.56 12.73
CA ARG A 64 -15.28 -27.82 12.00
C ARG A 64 -14.73 -28.92 12.90
N GLU A 65 -13.70 -28.60 13.70
CA GLU A 65 -13.13 -29.53 14.67
C GLU A 65 -14.14 -29.95 15.75
N ASP A 66 -14.98 -29.02 16.21
CA ASP A 66 -16.06 -29.32 17.18
C ASP A 66 -17.16 -30.20 16.54
N ALA A 67 -17.50 -29.99 15.27
CA ALA A 67 -18.45 -30.81 14.54
C ALA A 67 -17.92 -32.23 14.25
N GLU A 68 -16.62 -32.36 13.96
CA GLU A 68 -15.96 -33.65 13.75
C GLU A 68 -15.83 -34.48 15.04
N LYS A 69 -15.71 -33.84 16.21
CA LYS A 69 -15.66 -34.53 17.53
C LYS A 69 -17.02 -35.01 18.03
N LEU A 70 -18.11 -34.50 17.47
CA LEU A 70 -19.48 -34.85 17.87
C LEU A 70 -20.02 -36.08 17.11
N HIS A 71 -19.29 -36.55 16.10
CA HIS A 71 -19.58 -37.75 15.31
C HIS A 71 -18.61 -38.89 15.64
#